data_AF-A0A940F0R7-F1
#
_entry.id   AF-A0A940F0R7-F1
#
_cell.length_a   1.000
_cell.length_b   1.000
_cell.length_c   1.000
_cell.angle_alpha   90.00
_cell.angle_beta   90.00
_cell.angle_gamma   90.00
#
_symmetry.space_group_name_H-M   'P 1'
#
loop_
_entity.id
_entity.type
_entity.pdbx_description
1 polymer ?
#
loop_
_entity_poly.entity_id
_entity_poly.type
_entity_poly.pdbx_seq_one_letter_code
_entity_poly.pdbx_strand_id
1 'polypeptide(L)'
;MTATRTPVDVLLVSLGTTFGLRTADDQLTALLRAEGITVEVARPVPPREVRTLALTDLVQARACRAAAREALERVEPRALLYASTTAAMFGPRPGAIRFDALAQRTRPGHDGPWQRALERRRLRAAPLLLPWAEGSLE
;
A
#
# COMPACT_ATOMS: atom_id res chain seq x y z
N MET A 1 -18.57 -24.91 2.93
CA MET A 1 -19.20 -23.95 2.00
C MET A 1 -18.23 -22.82 1.79
N THR A 2 -17.53 -22.77 0.67
CA THR A 2 -16.60 -21.67 0.35
C THR A 2 -17.44 -20.42 0.08
N ALA A 3 -17.25 -19.36 0.86
CA ALA A 3 -17.95 -18.10 0.61
C ALA A 3 -17.58 -17.58 -0.79
N THR A 4 -18.58 -17.19 -1.58
CA THR A 4 -18.36 -16.61 -2.91
C THR A 4 -17.76 -15.21 -2.75
N ARG A 5 -16.58 -14.98 -3.32
CA ARG A 5 -15.91 -13.67 -3.32
C ARG A 5 -16.53 -12.75 -4.37
N THR A 6 -16.65 -11.46 -4.05
CA THR A 6 -17.18 -10.44 -4.98
C THR A 6 -16.09 -10.02 -5.97
N PRO A 7 -16.29 -10.11 -7.30
CA PRO A 7 -15.32 -9.61 -8.27
C PRO A 7 -15.19 -8.08 -8.19
N VAL A 8 -13.96 -7.58 -8.19
CA VAL A 8 -13.66 -6.14 -8.28
C VAL A 8 -12.51 -5.90 -9.25
N ASP A 9 -12.40 -4.71 -9.83
CA ASP A 9 -11.31 -4.38 -10.74
C ASP A 9 -10.01 -4.11 -9.98
N VAL A 10 -10.09 -3.33 -8.90
CA VAL A 10 -8.92 -2.92 -8.12
C VAL A 10 -9.14 -3.14 -6.63
N LEU A 11 -8.17 -3.75 -5.97
CA LEU A 11 -7.99 -3.66 -4.52
C LEU A 11 -6.90 -2.63 -4.22
N LEU A 12 -7.31 -1.49 -3.66
CA LEU A 12 -6.40 -0.45 -3.18
C LEU A 12 -5.99 -0.76 -1.73
N VAL A 13 -4.71 -0.97 -1.48
CA VAL A 13 -4.14 -1.14 -0.14
C VAL A 13 -3.60 0.20 0.33
N SER A 14 -4.38 0.87 1.16
CA SER A 14 -4.11 2.20 1.72
C SER A 14 -3.27 2.07 3.00
N LEU A 15 -2.21 2.86 3.12
CA LEU A 15 -1.50 3.01 4.40
C LEU A 15 -2.34 3.83 5.40
N GLY A 16 -2.91 4.95 4.94
CA GLY A 16 -3.90 5.75 5.67
C GLY A 16 -3.42 6.37 6.99
N THR A 17 -2.11 6.45 7.23
CA THR A 17 -1.54 6.87 8.52
C THR A 17 -1.67 8.38 8.77
N THR A 18 -1.68 9.19 7.72
CA THR A 18 -1.86 10.65 7.80
C THR A 18 -3.16 11.07 7.13
N PHE A 19 -3.67 12.25 7.50
CA PHE A 19 -4.83 12.83 6.82
C PHE A 19 -4.58 13.02 5.33
N GLY A 20 -3.42 13.57 4.94
CA GLY A 20 -3.07 13.78 3.54
C GLY A 20 -3.04 12.49 2.73
N LEU A 21 -2.49 11.39 3.28
CA LEU A 21 -2.52 10.09 2.62
C LEU A 21 -3.95 9.57 2.43
N ARG A 22 -4.80 9.69 3.46
CA ARG A 22 -6.21 9.29 3.34
C ARG A 22 -6.94 10.09 2.27
N THR A 23 -6.75 11.41 2.25
CA THR A 23 -7.36 12.28 1.23
C THR A 23 -6.90 11.90 -0.17
N ALA A 24 -5.59 11.68 -0.38
CA ALA A 24 -5.06 11.27 -1.68
C ALA A 24 -5.62 9.91 -2.14
N ASP A 25 -5.71 8.94 -1.22
CA ASP A 25 -6.28 7.61 -1.50
C ASP A 25 -7.78 7.68 -1.82
N ASP A 26 -8.52 8.49 -1.08
CA ASP A 26 -9.97 8.69 -1.27
C ASP A 26 -10.25 9.41 -2.60
N GLN A 27 -9.46 10.42 -2.96
CA GLN A 27 -9.56 11.12 -4.25
C GLN A 27 -9.26 10.18 -5.43
N LEU A 28 -8.19 9.38 -5.33
CA LEU A 28 -7.88 8.39 -6.36
C LEU A 28 -9.03 7.38 -6.52
N THR A 29 -9.55 6.88 -5.40
CA THR A 29 -10.66 5.93 -5.40
C THR A 29 -11.91 6.56 -6.03
N ALA A 30 -12.20 7.83 -5.74
CA ALA A 30 -13.31 8.55 -6.33
C ALA A 30 -13.16 8.71 -7.84
N LEU A 31 -11.97 9.07 -8.33
CA LEU A 31 -11.68 9.17 -9.76
C LEU A 31 -11.85 7.83 -10.48
N LEU A 32 -11.30 6.74 -9.93
CA LEU A 32 -11.46 5.41 -10.51
C LEU A 32 -12.93 4.99 -10.59
N ARG A 33 -13.70 5.22 -9.52
CA ARG A 33 -15.12 4.90 -9.48
C ARG A 33 -15.94 5.76 -10.45
N ALA A 34 -15.57 7.03 -10.64
CA ALA A 34 -16.20 7.89 -11.63
C ALA A 34 -16.01 7.38 -13.07
N GLU A 35 -14.88 6.72 -13.34
CA GLU A 35 -14.60 6.02 -14.60
C GLU A 35 -15.23 4.60 -14.67
N GLY A 36 -16.15 4.27 -13.75
CA GLY A 36 -16.83 2.98 -13.72
C GLY A 36 -15.99 1.80 -13.20
N ILE A 37 -14.79 2.05 -12.68
CA ILE A 37 -13.90 1.01 -12.14
C ILE A 37 -14.37 0.63 -10.74
N THR A 38 -14.58 -0.67 -10.50
CA THR A 38 -14.95 -1.15 -9.16
C THR A 38 -13.73 -1.24 -8.27
N VAL A 39 -13.74 -0.52 -7.14
CA VAL A 39 -12.60 -0.41 -6.22
C VAL A 39 -13.00 -0.78 -4.79
N GLU A 40 -12.34 -1.78 -4.23
CA GLU A 40 -12.33 -2.09 -2.80
C GLU A 40 -11.10 -1.45 -2.15
N VAL A 41 -11.27 -0.86 -0.96
CA VAL A 41 -10.17 -0.22 -0.23
C VAL A 41 -9.87 -1.00 1.04
N ALA A 42 -8.68 -1.60 1.10
CA ALA A 42 -8.12 -2.18 2.30
C ALA A 42 -7.32 -1.12 3.07
N ARG A 43 -7.91 -0.59 4.14
CA ARG A 43 -7.25 0.36 5.05
C ARG A 43 -7.12 -0.30 6.43
N PRO A 44 -5.91 -0.39 7.02
CA PRO A 44 -5.75 -0.97 8.34
C PRO A 44 -6.26 -0.03 9.43
N VAL A 45 -6.62 -0.61 10.57
CA VAL A 45 -6.72 0.13 11.83
C VAL A 45 -5.32 0.66 12.19
N PRO A 46 -5.19 1.93 12.61
CA PRO A 46 -3.89 2.49 13.01
C PRO A 46 -3.21 1.63 14.09
N PRO A 47 -1.96 1.16 13.86
CA PRO A 47 -1.24 0.38 14.85
C PRO A 47 -0.80 1.25 16.03
N ARG A 48 -0.48 0.61 17.16
CA ARG A 48 0.07 1.29 18.34
C ARG A 48 1.36 2.04 18.00
N GLU A 49 1.56 3.18 18.64
CA GLU A 49 2.82 3.93 18.58
C GLU A 49 3.99 3.10 19.14
N VAL A 50 5.13 3.20 18.45
CA VAL A 50 6.38 2.51 18.76
C VAL A 50 7.55 3.48 18.68
N ARG A 51 8.68 3.09 19.30
CA ARG A 51 9.77 4.02 19.63
C ARG A 51 10.65 4.44 18.45
N THR A 52 10.65 3.72 17.33
CA THR A 52 11.53 4.01 16.20
C THR A 52 10.75 4.02 14.90
N LEU A 53 11.19 4.84 13.94
CA LEU A 53 10.57 4.92 12.62
C LEU A 53 10.64 3.58 11.88
N ALA A 54 11.73 2.83 12.02
CA ALA A 54 11.83 1.51 11.42
C ALA A 54 10.82 0.52 12.00
N LEU A 55 10.57 0.55 13.32
CA LEU A 55 9.51 -0.23 13.93
C LEU A 55 8.13 0.27 13.49
N THR A 56 7.94 1.57 13.35
CA THR A 56 6.70 2.19 12.86
C THR A 56 6.35 1.66 11.47
N ASP A 57 7.28 1.72 10.51
CA ASP A 57 7.04 1.22 9.15
C ASP A 57 6.79 -0.30 9.17
N LEU A 58 7.46 -1.04 10.04
CA LEU A 58 7.27 -2.49 10.20
C LEU A 58 5.85 -2.84 10.68
N VAL A 59 5.37 -2.18 11.74
CA VAL A 59 4.02 -2.44 12.27
C VAL A 59 2.94 -1.99 11.30
N GLN A 60 3.15 -0.86 10.63
CA GLN A 60 2.24 -0.36 9.60
C GLN A 60 2.17 -1.29 8.39
N ALA A 61 3.32 -1.74 7.87
CA ALA A 61 3.35 -2.67 6.75
C ALA A 61 2.69 -4.02 7.08
N ARG A 62 2.82 -4.49 8.32
CA ARG A 62 2.11 -5.70 8.80
C ARG A 62 0.60 -5.46 8.88
N ALA A 63 0.18 -4.31 9.39
CA ALA A 63 -1.23 -3.95 9.45
C ALA A 63 -1.84 -3.86 8.04
N CYS A 64 -1.15 -3.23 7.08
CA CYS A 64 -1.56 -3.21 5.67
C CYS A 64 -1.70 -4.63 5.08
N ARG A 65 -0.75 -5.53 5.38
CA ARG A 65 -0.86 -6.94 4.93
C ARG A 65 -2.09 -7.62 5.51
N ALA A 66 -2.38 -7.41 6.79
CA ALA A 66 -3.56 -7.99 7.44
C ALA A 66 -4.84 -7.47 6.77
N ALA A 67 -4.99 -6.16 6.63
CA ALA A 67 -6.14 -5.55 5.95
C ALA A 67 -6.29 -6.03 4.50
N ALA A 68 -5.18 -6.16 3.75
CA ALA A 68 -5.21 -6.67 2.38
C ALA A 68 -5.65 -8.14 2.32
N ARG A 69 -5.22 -8.98 3.27
CA ARG A 69 -5.65 -10.39 3.34
C ARG A 69 -7.13 -10.51 3.66
N GLU A 70 -7.60 -9.76 4.65
CA GLU A 70 -9.00 -9.73 5.03
C GLU A 70 -9.89 -9.26 3.87
N ALA A 71 -9.45 -8.24 3.12
CA ALA A 71 -10.15 -7.82 1.90
C ALA A 71 -10.13 -8.93 0.82
N LEU A 72 -9.01 -9.60 0.61
CA LEU A 72 -8.90 -10.71 -0.36
C LEU A 72 -9.77 -11.92 0.00
N GLU A 73 -10.15 -12.10 1.26
CA GLU A 73 -11.13 -13.12 1.66
C GLU A 73 -12.55 -12.76 1.22
N ARG A 74 -12.85 -11.46 1.03
CA ARG A 74 -14.16 -10.95 0.61
C ARG A 74 -14.28 -10.70 -0.90
N VAL A 75 -13.20 -10.22 -1.53
CA VAL A 75 -13.22 -9.78 -2.93
C VAL A 75 -12.22 -10.53 -3.81
N GLU A 76 -12.50 -10.64 -5.10
CA GLU A 76 -11.59 -11.14 -6.16
C GLU A 76 -11.12 -10.00 -7.05
N PRO A 77 -10.02 -9.33 -6.70
CA PRO A 77 -9.52 -8.19 -7.45
C PRO A 77 -8.73 -8.61 -8.69
N ARG A 78 -9.00 -7.97 -9.82
CA ARG A 78 -8.21 -8.13 -11.06
C ARG A 78 -6.81 -7.53 -10.93
N ALA A 79 -6.67 -6.45 -10.17
CA ALA A 79 -5.40 -5.79 -9.89
C ALA A 79 -5.25 -5.38 -8.41
N LEU A 80 -4.01 -5.37 -7.92
CA LEU A 80 -3.67 -4.75 -6.63
C LEU A 80 -2.92 -3.45 -6.88
N LEU A 81 -3.31 -2.42 -6.13
CA LEU A 81 -2.62 -1.15 -6.07
C LEU A 81 -2.23 -0.85 -4.63
N TYR A 82 -0.95 -0.73 -4.35
CA TYR A 82 -0.43 -0.28 -3.06
C TYR A 82 -0.25 1.23 -3.11
N ALA A 83 -0.85 1.95 -2.15
CA ALA A 83 -0.80 3.42 -2.10
C ALA A 83 0.50 4.00 -1.52
N SER A 84 1.43 3.15 -1.12
CA SER A 84 2.78 3.54 -0.68
C SER A 84 3.73 2.34 -0.79
N THR A 85 5.04 2.60 -0.73
CA THR A 85 6.03 1.51 -0.65
C THR A 85 5.89 0.71 0.65
N THR A 86 5.56 1.36 1.77
CA THR A 86 5.28 0.70 3.06
C THR A 86 4.09 -0.26 2.99
N ALA A 87 2.99 0.14 2.34
CA ALA A 87 1.84 -0.73 2.12
C ALA A 87 2.20 -1.96 1.26
N ALA A 88 3.15 -1.81 0.32
CA ALA A 88 3.61 -2.88 -0.56
C ALA A 88 4.59 -3.87 0.12
N MET A 89 5.35 -3.46 1.14
CA MET A 89 6.46 -4.23 1.73
C MET A 89 6.11 -5.70 2.00
N PHE A 90 5.02 -5.94 2.74
CA PHE A 90 4.54 -7.30 3.04
C PHE A 90 3.25 -7.66 2.29
N GLY A 91 2.96 -6.96 1.20
CA GLY A 91 1.79 -7.22 0.37
C GLY A 91 1.65 -8.70 -0.02
N PRO A 92 0.41 -9.27 -0.01
CA PRO A 92 0.18 -10.70 -0.19
C PRO A 92 0.62 -11.26 -1.56
N ARG A 93 0.62 -10.42 -2.61
CA ARG A 93 1.09 -10.75 -3.96
C ARG A 93 1.67 -9.49 -4.65
N PRO A 94 2.36 -9.60 -5.79
CA PRO A 94 2.78 -8.43 -6.56
C PRO A 94 1.59 -7.56 -7.00
N GLY A 95 1.81 -6.27 -7.14
CA GLY A 95 0.80 -5.28 -7.53
C GLY A 95 1.46 -3.94 -7.85
N ALA A 96 0.72 -3.04 -8.50
CA ALA A 96 1.19 -1.70 -8.79
C ALA A 96 1.50 -0.94 -7.49
N ILE A 97 2.49 -0.05 -7.51
CA ILE A 97 2.90 0.72 -6.34
C ILE A 97 2.84 2.20 -6.68
N ARG A 98 1.94 2.92 -6.02
CA ARG A 98 1.86 4.38 -6.03
C ARG A 98 2.61 4.94 -4.81
N PHE A 99 3.38 6.00 -4.99
CA PHE A 99 4.18 6.59 -3.91
C PHE A 99 4.54 8.06 -4.18
N ASP A 100 4.61 8.85 -3.12
CA ASP A 100 5.10 10.23 -3.08
C ASP A 100 6.62 10.28 -2.82
N ALA A 101 7.11 9.40 -1.96
CA ALA A 101 8.53 9.22 -1.71
C ALA A 101 8.85 7.76 -1.39
N LEU A 102 10.09 7.36 -1.64
CA LEU A 102 10.61 6.09 -1.15
C LEU A 102 10.89 6.18 0.36
N ALA A 103 10.70 5.08 1.08
CA ALA A 103 11.02 4.98 2.49
C ALA A 103 12.52 5.26 2.72
N GLN A 104 13.38 4.86 1.77
CA GLN A 104 14.81 5.19 1.78
C GLN A 104 15.09 6.70 1.85
N ARG A 105 14.26 7.57 1.25
CA ARG A 105 14.47 9.03 1.25
C ARG A 105 14.00 9.68 2.55
N THR A 106 12.90 9.19 3.10
CA THR A 106 12.26 9.80 4.28
C THR A 106 12.79 9.24 5.61
N ARG A 107 13.70 8.25 5.56
CA ARG A 107 14.33 7.58 6.71
C ARG A 107 15.85 7.53 6.55
N PRO A 108 16.55 8.68 6.57
CA PRO A 108 18.01 8.69 6.55
C PRO A 108 18.55 8.05 7.85
N GLY A 109 19.48 7.09 7.73
CA GLY A 109 20.10 6.45 8.89
C GLY A 109 20.40 4.96 8.72
N HIS A 110 20.91 4.34 9.80
CA HIS A 110 21.26 2.91 9.86
C HIS A 110 20.07 1.99 10.13
N ASP A 111 18.96 2.56 10.63
CA ASP A 111 17.72 1.84 10.86
C ASP A 111 17.02 1.59 9.52
N GLY A 112 17.12 0.37 8.99
CA GLY A 112 16.38 -0.04 7.80
C GLY A 112 17.15 -0.75 6.67
N PRO A 113 18.24 -1.53 6.90
CA PRO A 113 18.79 -2.35 5.83
C PRO A 113 17.75 -3.34 5.30
N TRP A 114 16.93 -3.90 6.20
CA TRP A 114 15.81 -4.76 5.83
C TRP A 114 14.75 -4.02 5.02
N GLN A 115 14.43 -2.77 5.38
CA GLN A 115 13.46 -1.93 4.65
C GLN A 115 13.93 -1.67 3.24
N ARG A 116 15.18 -1.26 3.08
CA ARG A 116 15.79 -0.99 1.77
C ARG A 116 15.86 -2.22 0.88
N ALA A 117 16.24 -3.37 1.44
CA ALA A 117 16.25 -4.62 0.70
C ALA A 117 14.84 -5.02 0.22
N LEU A 118 13.85 -4.90 1.10
CA LEU A 118 12.47 -5.26 0.80
C LEU A 118 11.80 -4.28 -0.16
N GLU A 119 12.00 -2.97 0.04
CA GLU A 119 11.53 -1.90 -0.85
C GLU A 119 12.07 -2.12 -2.26
N ARG A 120 13.38 -2.30 -2.42
CA ARG A 120 13.98 -2.61 -3.73
C ARG A 120 13.39 -3.86 -4.37
N ARG A 121 13.20 -4.93 -3.59
CA ARG A 121 12.58 -6.16 -4.09
C ARG A 121 11.15 -5.93 -4.57
N ARG A 122 10.36 -5.15 -3.84
CA ARG A 122 8.97 -4.84 -4.18
C ARG A 122 8.86 -3.93 -5.39
N LEU A 123 9.68 -2.90 -5.48
CA LEU A 123 9.74 -2.01 -6.64
C LEU A 123 10.09 -2.79 -7.91
N ARG A 124 11.08 -3.70 -7.85
CA ARG A 124 11.46 -4.55 -9.00
C ARG A 124 10.38 -5.55 -9.40
N ALA A 125 9.57 -6.02 -8.45
CA ALA A 125 8.50 -6.97 -8.70
C ALA A 125 7.17 -6.30 -9.09
N ALA A 126 7.08 -4.97 -8.99
CA ALA A 126 5.87 -4.24 -9.31
C ALA A 126 5.66 -4.20 -10.83
N PRO A 127 4.47 -4.59 -11.34
CA PRO A 127 4.17 -4.47 -12.76
C PRO A 127 4.05 -3.00 -13.22
N LEU A 128 3.83 -2.07 -12.28
CA LEU A 128 3.70 -0.65 -12.55
C LEU A 128 4.11 0.17 -11.32
N LEU A 129 4.90 1.21 -11.54
CA LEU A 129 5.27 2.22 -10.54
C LEU A 129 4.57 3.53 -10.88
N LEU A 130 3.91 4.12 -9.90
CA LEU A 130 3.11 5.35 -10.03
C LEU A 130 3.65 6.43 -9.07
N PRO A 131 4.80 7.04 -9.37
CA PRO A 131 5.24 8.25 -8.68
C PRO A 131 4.21 9.36 -8.92
N TRP A 132 3.86 10.12 -7.88
CA TRP A 132 2.87 11.22 -8.02
C TRP A 132 3.31 12.52 -7.36
N ALA A 133 4.49 12.56 -6.75
CA ALA A 133 5.12 13.78 -6.30
C ALA A 133 6.39 14.07 -7.14
N GLU A 134 6.81 15.32 -7.13
CA GLU A 134 8.05 15.71 -7.80
C GLU A 134 9.26 15.06 -7.12
N GLY A 135 10.21 14.56 -7.91
CA GLY A 135 11.41 13.89 -7.42
C GLY A 135 11.17 12.49 -6.82
N SER A 136 9.98 11.88 -6.93
CA SER A 136 9.73 10.55 -6.34
C SER A 136 10.65 9.43 -6.88
N LEU A 137 11.19 9.57 -8.10
CA LEU A 137 12.06 8.59 -8.77
C LEU A 137 13.57 8.86 -8.62
N GLU A 138 13.95 10.02 -8.09
CA GLU A 138 15.34 10.43 -7.86
C GLU A 138 15.86 9.90 -6.53
#